data_AF-A0A6I1JZT2-F1
#
_entry.id   AF-A0A6I1JZT2-F1
#
_cell.length_a   1.000
_cell.length_b   1.000
_cell.length_c   1.000
_cell.angle_alpha   90.00
_cell.angle_beta   90.00
_cell.angle_gamma   90.00
#
_symmetry.space_group_name_H-M   'P 1'
#
loop_
_entity.id
_entity.type
_entity.pdbx_description
1 polymer ?
#
loop_
_entity_poly.entity_id
_entity_poly.type
_entity_poly.pdbx_seq_one_letter_code
_entity_poly.pdbx_strand_id
1 'polypeptide(L)'
;MLLLFVGCGTASANGVVPLLTAFTRPETALLTLGLTAGIILFEAWLLRRLFREGTYVRWLRVSAIINVASSLAGSVYLWMFKDAWQLMSLGFSAVFELFLLTVVVEGALLCRLAGSDKSNTATTVLRGVGLNFISYAGLFVLQIGFVFALIGWGSHTDKQRLAQWQDKSVLEGASGYIYAIGRGTNSGGRGLKRFDVAAQRWESLVAKSPEFNPLSWDVVGDTFACFSGVSHHGGSEIRIYRLPDFEPVRVISFNSSEFRLSPDARLVAAVANSGEAVAQKDGSGYYEFGRKGSLKVFNLDTGDVVAESKRMGLNRGLAWSSDGREVFFVSFLDEAVFGPGREQMRGSTSYGHVSFDGPHAQGIYALTIASGEVRLVTKGIYPEVVNPGGQLWFQAGKGLRVREANGQERGMDLSDLSHRLPSLSPDGKSAVMQVQGRTPFQGKAFLTVFRVSAPEKRLIVDAESIYHYRWAVGSAAVTAKQP
;
A
#
# COMPACT_ATOMS: atom_id res chain seq x y z
N MET A 1 6.44 28.19 29.17
CA MET A 1 5.56 28.20 27.98
C MET A 1 5.87 27.04 27.04
N LEU A 2 7.11 26.85 26.57
CA LEU A 2 7.47 25.73 25.68
C LEU A 2 7.02 24.35 26.21
N LEU A 3 7.23 24.09 27.50
CA LEU A 3 6.80 22.84 28.16
C LEU A 3 5.27 22.63 28.17
N LEU A 4 4.47 23.71 28.17
CA LEU A 4 3.00 23.62 28.12
C LEU A 4 2.53 23.24 26.71
N PHE A 5 3.21 23.73 25.67
CA PHE A 5 2.94 23.33 24.28
C PHE A 5 3.30 21.86 24.01
N VAL A 6 4.41 21.40 24.57
CA VAL A 6 4.83 19.98 24.50
C VAL A 6 3.83 19.07 25.22
N GLY A 7 3.30 19.49 26.38
CA GLY A 7 2.28 18.74 27.12
C GLY A 7 0.97 18.54 26.35
N CYS A 8 0.43 19.59 25.70
CA CYS A 8 -0.77 19.45 24.86
C CYS A 8 -0.52 18.63 23.60
N GLY A 9 0.64 18.81 22.95
CA GLY A 9 0.96 18.13 21.70
C GLY A 9 1.30 16.64 21.84
N THR A 10 1.56 16.17 23.06
CA THR A 10 1.91 14.77 23.37
C THR A 10 0.79 13.99 24.07
N ALA A 11 -0.33 14.65 24.38
CA ALA A 11 -1.51 14.02 24.97
C ALA A 11 -2.17 13.02 24.01
N SER A 12 -2.67 11.89 24.52
CA SER A 12 -3.33 10.85 23.70
C SER A 12 -4.65 11.33 23.10
N ALA A 13 -5.37 12.18 23.83
CA ALA A 13 -6.41 13.03 23.27
C ALA A 13 -5.87 14.46 23.25
N ASN A 14 -5.57 14.98 22.07
CA ASN A 14 -5.39 16.41 21.91
C ASN A 14 -6.78 17.01 21.68
N GLY A 15 -7.34 17.64 22.72
CA GLY A 15 -8.64 18.33 22.63
C GLY A 15 -8.67 19.41 21.55
N VAL A 16 -7.49 19.82 21.08
CA VAL A 16 -7.27 20.87 20.09
C VAL A 16 -7.19 20.30 18.67
N VAL A 17 -6.80 19.04 18.47
CA VAL A 17 -6.71 18.43 17.13
C VAL A 17 -7.04 16.92 17.17
N PRO A 18 -8.31 16.54 17.40
CA PRO A 18 -8.69 15.13 17.61
C PRO A 18 -8.38 14.22 16.41
N LEU A 19 -8.56 14.77 15.20
CA LEU A 19 -8.36 14.05 13.94
C LEU A 19 -6.89 13.71 13.65
N LEU A 20 -5.92 14.50 14.12
CA LEU A 20 -4.49 14.20 13.94
C LEU A 20 -3.92 13.34 15.07
N THR A 21 -4.57 13.31 16.24
CA THR A 21 -4.15 12.45 17.36
C THR A 21 -4.47 10.98 17.15
N ALA A 22 -5.56 10.67 16.43
CA ALA A 22 -5.84 9.30 15.97
C ALA A 22 -4.74 8.72 15.05
N PHE A 23 -3.82 9.56 14.55
CA PHE A 23 -2.72 9.18 13.68
C PHE A 23 -1.35 9.64 14.19
N THR A 24 -1.13 9.80 15.51
CA THR A 24 0.19 10.16 16.08
C THR A 24 1.24 9.13 15.69
N ARG A 25 1.90 9.41 14.57
CA ARG A 25 3.17 8.83 14.15
C ARG A 25 4.25 9.89 14.42
N PRO A 26 5.51 9.51 14.61
CA PRO A 26 6.61 10.48 14.81
C PRO A 26 6.66 11.57 13.72
N GLU A 27 6.21 11.21 12.52
CA GLU A 27 6.16 12.04 11.32
C GLU A 27 5.11 13.17 11.38
N THR A 28 4.04 13.03 12.20
CA THR A 28 2.99 14.06 12.35
C THR A 28 3.13 14.89 13.61
N ALA A 29 4.08 14.57 14.50
CA ALA A 29 4.26 15.22 15.79
C ALA A 29 4.56 16.73 15.68
N LEU A 30 5.44 17.14 14.75
CA LEU A 30 5.76 18.55 14.52
C LEU A 30 4.56 19.34 14.01
N LEU A 31 3.74 18.73 13.15
CA LEU A 31 2.52 19.34 12.62
C LEU A 31 1.48 19.55 13.73
N THR A 32 1.27 18.53 14.56
CA THR A 32 0.36 18.60 15.71
C THR A 32 0.79 19.68 16.70
N LEU A 33 2.09 19.80 16.97
CA LEU A 33 2.65 20.86 17.82
C LEU A 33 2.42 22.25 17.22
N GLY A 34 2.65 22.41 15.91
CA GLY A 34 2.43 23.68 15.21
C GLY A 34 0.98 24.14 15.24
N LEU A 35 0.03 23.24 14.97
CA LEU A 35 -1.40 23.53 15.02
C LEU A 35 -1.86 23.88 16.45
N THR A 36 -1.43 23.09 17.44
CA THR A 36 -1.74 23.34 18.86
C THR A 36 -1.24 24.71 19.30
N ALA A 37 -0.02 25.09 18.91
CA ALA A 37 0.52 26.41 19.20
C ALA A 37 -0.28 27.54 18.53
N GLY A 38 -0.68 27.35 17.26
CA GLY A 38 -1.51 28.30 16.53
C GLY A 38 -2.86 28.56 17.20
N ILE A 39 -3.52 27.53 17.71
CA ILE A 39 -4.83 27.64 18.36
C ILE A 39 -4.74 28.35 19.69
N ILE A 40 -3.77 28.00 20.54
CA ILE A 40 -3.55 28.70 21.81
C ILE A 40 -3.26 30.20 21.58
N LEU A 41 -2.51 30.55 20.54
CA LEU A 41 -2.25 31.95 20.18
C LEU A 41 -3.51 32.68 19.70
N PHE A 42 -4.35 32.01 18.91
CA PHE A 42 -5.62 32.53 18.43
C PHE A 42 -6.65 32.71 19.55
N GLU A 43 -6.76 31.75 20.45
CA GLU A 43 -7.61 31.81 21.63
C GLU A 43 -7.19 32.90 22.60
N ALA A 44 -5.89 33.04 22.84
CA ALA A 44 -5.35 34.13 23.64
C ALA A 44 -5.74 35.51 23.05
N TRP A 45 -5.78 35.62 21.73
CA TRP A 45 -6.22 36.83 21.03
C TRP A 45 -7.73 37.06 21.18
N LEU A 46 -8.55 36.00 21.04
CA LEU A 46 -10.01 36.06 21.25
C LEU A 46 -10.36 36.43 22.69
N LEU A 47 -9.73 35.78 23.68
CA LEU A 47 -9.90 36.07 25.10
C LEU A 47 -9.60 37.53 25.41
N ARG A 48 -8.47 38.06 24.90
CA ARG A 48 -8.12 39.47 25.06
C ARG A 48 -9.17 40.40 24.46
N ARG A 49 -9.74 40.07 23.30
CA ARG A 49 -10.79 40.86 22.65
C ARG A 49 -12.12 40.82 23.42
N LEU A 50 -12.47 39.68 23.98
CA LEU A 50 -13.75 39.43 24.67
C LEU A 50 -13.79 40.01 26.09
N PHE A 51 -12.69 39.91 26.82
CA PHE A 51 -12.61 40.38 28.21
C PHE A 51 -11.96 41.76 28.34
N ARG A 52 -11.29 42.27 27.29
CA ARG A 52 -10.71 43.64 27.14
C ARG A 52 -9.70 44.08 28.21
N GLU A 53 -9.58 43.39 29.34
CA GLU A 53 -8.68 43.70 30.45
C GLU A 53 -7.47 42.76 30.46
N GLY A 54 -6.28 43.31 30.77
CA GLY A 54 -5.04 42.52 30.91
C GLY A 54 -4.18 42.42 29.64
N THR A 55 -2.93 41.97 29.84
CA THR A 55 -1.93 41.85 28.77
C THR A 55 -2.15 40.60 27.92
N TYR A 56 -1.68 40.60 26.67
CA TYR A 56 -1.73 39.40 25.81
C TYR A 56 -1.03 38.19 26.47
N VAL A 57 0.08 38.43 27.17
CA VAL A 57 0.81 37.38 27.92
C VAL A 57 -0.05 36.74 29.01
N ARG A 58 -0.92 37.50 29.69
CA ARG A 58 -1.87 36.95 30.66
C ARG A 58 -2.83 35.98 29.97
N TRP A 59 -3.49 36.41 28.90
CA TRP A 59 -4.46 35.59 28.18
C TRP A 59 -3.83 34.40 27.48
N LEU A 60 -2.58 34.53 27.06
CA LEU A 60 -1.79 33.43 26.51
C LEU A 60 -1.49 32.35 27.55
N ARG A 61 -1.18 32.73 28.80
CA ARG A 61 -1.04 31.78 29.90
C ARG A 61 -2.37 31.10 30.24
N VAL A 62 -3.47 31.86 30.28
CA VAL A 62 -4.81 31.33 30.55
C VAL A 62 -5.23 30.33 29.48
N SER A 63 -5.13 30.67 28.20
CA SER A 63 -5.44 29.75 27.10
C SER A 63 -4.55 28.50 27.16
N ALA A 64 -3.24 28.64 27.38
CA ALA A 64 -2.35 27.48 27.51
C ALA A 64 -2.75 26.53 28.65
N ILE A 65 -3.11 27.06 29.83
CA ILE A 65 -3.55 26.25 30.98
C ILE A 65 -4.86 25.52 30.67
N ILE A 66 -5.82 26.23 30.07
CA ILE A 66 -7.12 25.68 29.67
C ILE A 66 -6.94 24.51 28.69
N ASN A 67 -6.13 24.70 27.64
CA ASN A 67 -5.85 23.68 26.63
C ASN A 67 -5.09 22.45 27.19
N VAL A 68 -4.17 22.65 28.13
CA VAL A 68 -3.50 21.54 28.83
C VAL A 68 -4.52 20.74 29.63
N ALA A 69 -5.37 21.42 30.39
CA ALA A 69 -6.35 20.75 31.24
C ALA A 69 -7.40 19.98 30.42
N SER A 70 -7.90 20.56 29.32
CA SER A 70 -8.86 19.88 28.44
C SER A 70 -8.25 18.69 27.71
N SER A 71 -6.99 18.78 27.27
CA SER A 71 -6.26 17.65 26.67
C SER A 71 -5.98 16.52 27.67
N LEU A 72 -5.64 16.84 28.92
CA LEU A 72 -5.49 15.86 30.00
C LEU A 72 -6.81 15.15 30.31
N ALA A 73 -7.92 15.91 30.41
CA ALA A 73 -9.24 15.36 30.64
C ALA A 73 -9.68 14.42 29.51
N GLY A 74 -9.48 14.82 28.25
CA GLY A 74 -9.75 13.97 27.09
C GLY A 74 -8.88 12.72 27.07
N SER A 75 -7.61 12.80 27.48
CA SER A 75 -6.70 11.66 27.52
C SER A 75 -7.11 10.64 28.58
N VAL A 76 -7.57 11.11 29.75
CA VAL A 76 -8.16 10.25 30.79
C VAL A 76 -9.44 9.60 30.29
N TYR A 77 -10.31 10.35 29.62
CA TYR A 77 -11.54 9.83 29.01
C TYR A 77 -11.22 8.71 28.00
N LEU A 78 -10.32 8.94 27.03
CA LEU A 78 -9.93 7.91 26.07
C LEU A 78 -9.27 6.70 26.74
N TRP A 79 -8.50 6.89 27.81
CA TRP A 79 -7.90 5.79 28.55
C TRP A 79 -8.94 4.92 29.27
N MET A 80 -9.98 5.54 29.85
CA MET A 80 -11.07 4.82 30.52
C MET A 80 -11.89 3.94 29.57
N PHE A 81 -11.92 4.30 28.28
CA PHE A 81 -12.69 3.57 27.25
C PHE A 81 -11.81 2.88 26.20
N LYS A 82 -10.51 2.69 26.48
CA LYS A 82 -9.54 2.09 25.54
C LYS A 82 -9.92 0.69 25.04
N ASP A 83 -10.70 -0.05 25.82
CA ASP A 83 -11.13 -1.43 25.51
C ASP A 83 -12.55 -1.50 24.89
N ALA A 84 -13.24 -0.35 24.78
CA ALA A 84 -14.57 -0.26 24.17
C ALA A 84 -14.43 0.10 22.68
N TRP A 85 -14.39 -0.94 21.83
CA TRP A 85 -14.37 -0.86 20.36
C TRP A 85 -15.41 0.10 19.74
N GLN A 86 -16.48 0.42 20.47
CA GLN A 86 -17.61 1.23 20.02
C GLN A 86 -17.27 2.71 19.75
N LEU A 87 -16.20 3.27 20.33
CA LEU A 87 -15.79 4.67 20.09
C LEU A 87 -15.18 4.89 18.69
N MET A 88 -14.54 3.88 18.09
CA MET A 88 -13.98 4.00 16.74
C MET A 88 -15.01 3.80 15.63
N SER A 89 -16.05 2.98 15.84
CA SER A 89 -17.15 2.83 14.87
C SER A 89 -18.08 4.06 14.81
N LEU A 90 -17.95 4.98 15.76
CA LEU A 90 -18.66 6.25 15.81
C LEU A 90 -17.66 7.41 15.92
N GLY A 91 -16.72 7.53 14.97
CA GLY A 91 -15.71 8.60 14.98
C GLY A 91 -16.27 10.03 15.13
N PHE A 92 -17.55 10.25 14.86
CA PHE A 92 -18.25 11.51 15.14
C PHE A 92 -18.81 11.63 16.58
N SER A 93 -19.20 10.54 17.25
CA SER A 93 -19.72 10.60 18.63
C SER A 93 -18.60 10.90 19.61
N ALA A 94 -17.43 10.28 19.43
CA ALA A 94 -16.25 10.53 20.25
C ALA A 94 -15.80 12.01 20.17
N VAL A 95 -15.86 12.61 18.98
CA VAL A 95 -15.54 14.03 18.76
C VAL A 95 -16.54 14.92 19.49
N PHE A 96 -17.83 14.59 19.43
CA PHE A 96 -18.88 15.32 20.14
C PHE A 96 -18.76 15.20 21.67
N GLU A 97 -18.49 14.01 22.18
CA GLU A 97 -18.28 13.76 23.61
C GLU A 97 -17.03 14.47 24.14
N LEU A 98 -15.93 14.42 23.40
CA LEU A 98 -14.71 15.18 23.72
C LEU A 98 -14.97 16.69 23.65
N PHE A 99 -15.77 17.17 22.69
CA PHE A 99 -16.18 18.57 22.62
C PHE A 99 -17.03 18.99 23.83
N LEU A 100 -17.97 18.16 24.28
CA LEU A 100 -18.74 18.45 25.49
C LEU A 100 -17.84 18.48 26.74
N LEU A 101 -16.90 17.53 26.83
CA LEU A 101 -15.92 17.47 27.92
C LEU A 101 -15.03 18.72 27.94
N THR A 102 -14.53 19.16 26.78
CA THR A 102 -13.74 20.40 26.69
C THR A 102 -14.58 21.61 27.07
N VAL A 103 -15.81 21.76 26.56
CA VAL A 103 -16.70 22.87 26.96
C VAL A 103 -16.90 22.94 28.48
N VAL A 104 -17.09 21.80 29.16
CA VAL A 104 -17.27 21.76 30.62
C VAL A 104 -15.98 22.14 31.36
N VAL A 105 -14.85 21.53 31.01
CA VAL A 105 -13.56 21.75 31.68
C VAL A 105 -13.07 23.19 31.46
N GLU A 106 -13.15 23.65 30.21
CA GLU A 106 -12.67 24.97 29.82
C GLU A 106 -13.58 26.08 30.34
N GLY A 107 -14.90 25.88 30.33
CA GLY A 107 -15.86 26.83 30.91
C GLY A 107 -15.63 27.03 32.41
N ALA A 108 -15.42 25.94 33.17
CA ALA A 108 -15.14 26.00 34.60
C ALA A 108 -13.80 26.71 34.91
N LEU A 109 -12.75 26.38 34.15
CA LEU A 109 -11.45 27.00 34.31
C LEU A 109 -11.44 28.47 33.90
N LEU A 110 -12.14 28.83 32.82
CA LEU A 110 -12.26 30.21 32.39
C LEU A 110 -12.96 31.07 33.45
N CYS A 111 -14.04 30.57 34.07
CA CYS A 111 -14.72 31.27 35.17
C CYS A 111 -13.79 31.51 36.36
N ARG A 112 -12.90 30.55 36.66
CA ARG A 112 -11.95 30.66 37.77
C ARG A 112 -10.75 31.56 37.46
N LEU A 113 -10.23 31.50 36.22
CA LEU A 113 -8.98 32.15 35.80
C LEU A 113 -9.19 33.56 35.23
N ALA A 114 -10.38 33.88 34.71
CA ALA A 114 -10.69 35.23 34.26
C ALA A 114 -10.74 36.24 35.42
N GLY A 115 -10.97 35.78 36.66
CA GLY A 115 -11.18 36.63 37.83
C GLY A 115 -12.54 37.32 37.76
N SER A 116 -12.94 37.96 38.87
CA SER A 116 -14.25 38.62 39.05
C SER A 116 -14.43 39.86 38.16
N ASP A 117 -14.47 39.64 36.84
CA ASP A 117 -15.12 40.56 35.94
C ASP A 117 -16.57 40.69 36.45
N LYS A 118 -17.13 41.90 36.54
CA LYS A 118 -18.50 42.14 37.06
C LYS A 118 -19.60 41.52 36.18
N SER A 119 -19.23 40.64 35.26
CA SER A 119 -20.14 39.83 34.48
C SER A 119 -20.70 38.70 35.33
N ASN A 120 -22.04 38.56 35.31
CA ASN A 120 -22.74 37.40 35.84
C ASN A 120 -22.06 36.11 35.32
N THR A 121 -21.88 35.10 36.20
CA THR A 121 -21.35 33.77 35.87
C THR A 121 -21.96 33.19 34.59
N ALA A 122 -23.26 33.43 34.37
CA ALA A 122 -23.95 33.04 33.15
C ALA A 122 -23.34 33.65 31.87
N THR A 123 -22.91 34.91 31.90
CA THR A 123 -22.26 35.61 30.79
C THR A 123 -20.84 35.08 30.54
N THR A 124 -20.10 34.75 31.59
CA THR A 124 -18.74 34.16 31.46
C THR A 124 -18.81 32.76 30.87
N VAL A 125 -19.78 31.95 31.30
CA VAL A 125 -20.05 30.62 30.72
C VAL A 125 -20.45 30.75 29.25
N LEU A 126 -21.39 31.65 28.92
CA LEU A 126 -21.82 31.87 27.53
C LEU A 126 -20.67 32.33 26.62
N ARG A 127 -19.79 33.21 27.12
CA ARG A 127 -18.57 33.63 26.42
C ARG A 127 -17.57 32.49 26.24
N GLY A 128 -17.41 31.62 27.24
CA GLY A 128 -16.56 30.43 27.16
C GLY A 128 -17.06 29.39 26.16
N VAL A 129 -18.37 29.16 26.12
CA VAL A 129 -19.02 28.31 25.11
C VAL A 129 -18.84 28.91 23.71
N GLY A 130 -19.10 30.22 23.55
CA GLY A 130 -18.91 30.92 22.28
C GLY A 130 -17.46 30.89 21.78
N LEU A 131 -16.49 31.04 22.69
CA LEU A 131 -15.07 30.92 22.36
C LEU A 131 -14.74 29.52 21.87
N ASN A 132 -15.21 28.48 22.57
CA ASN A 132 -15.07 27.09 22.14
C ASN A 132 -15.63 26.88 20.74
N PHE A 133 -16.87 27.30 20.47
CA PHE A 133 -17.45 27.18 19.13
C PHE A 133 -16.63 27.90 18.04
N ILE A 134 -16.13 29.12 18.31
CA ILE A 134 -15.31 29.87 17.37
C ILE A 134 -13.94 29.22 17.15
N SER A 135 -13.29 28.74 18.22
CA SER A 135 -12.01 28.02 18.14
C SER A 135 -12.13 26.74 17.32
N TYR A 136 -13.16 25.94 17.58
CA TYR A 136 -13.40 24.69 16.86
C TYR A 136 -13.84 24.94 15.40
N ALA A 137 -14.64 25.98 15.13
CA ALA A 137 -14.95 26.38 13.77
C ALA A 137 -13.68 26.83 13.01
N GLY A 138 -12.82 27.63 13.65
CA GLY A 138 -11.54 28.03 13.09
C GLY A 138 -10.60 26.84 12.83
N LEU A 139 -10.52 25.90 13.77
CA LEU A 139 -9.80 24.64 13.63
C LEU A 139 -10.32 23.81 12.46
N PHE A 140 -11.65 23.67 12.34
CA PHE A 140 -12.27 22.92 11.26
C PHE A 140 -11.93 23.54 9.90
N VAL A 141 -12.03 24.87 9.78
CA VAL A 141 -11.60 25.61 8.59
C VAL A 141 -10.10 25.40 8.29
N LEU A 142 -9.25 25.43 9.32
CA LEU A 142 -7.80 25.19 9.16
C LEU A 142 -7.51 23.75 8.72
N GLN A 143 -8.20 22.75 9.27
CA GLN A 143 -8.05 21.36 8.87
C GLN A 143 -8.49 21.15 7.42
N ILE A 144 -9.63 21.71 7.02
CA ILE A 144 -10.10 21.70 5.63
C ILE A 144 -9.09 22.41 4.73
N GLY A 145 -8.64 23.60 5.12
CA GLY A 145 -7.63 24.36 4.38
C GLY A 145 -6.32 23.58 4.22
N PHE A 146 -5.90 22.85 5.25
CA PHE A 146 -4.74 21.98 5.21
C PHE A 146 -4.94 20.78 4.28
N VAL A 147 -6.09 20.12 4.31
CA VAL A 147 -6.41 19.04 3.36
C VAL A 147 -6.35 19.57 1.92
N PHE A 148 -6.94 20.73 1.65
CA PHE A 148 -6.84 21.35 0.31
C PHE A 148 -5.40 21.76 -0.04
N ALA A 149 -4.62 22.26 0.91
CA ALA A 149 -3.21 22.58 0.70
C ALA A 149 -2.39 21.32 0.37
N LEU A 150 -2.63 20.20 1.06
CA LEU A 150 -2.00 18.91 0.78
C LEU A 150 -2.39 18.37 -0.60
N ILE A 151 -3.68 18.47 -0.98
CA ILE A 151 -4.15 18.10 -2.32
C ILE A 151 -3.48 18.98 -3.38
N GLY A 152 -3.41 20.30 -3.15
CA GLY A 152 -2.77 21.26 -4.05
C GLY A 152 -1.27 21.00 -4.21
N TRP A 153 -0.57 20.75 -3.11
CA TRP A 153 0.85 20.40 -3.10
C TRP A 153 1.10 19.07 -3.81
N GLY A 154 0.34 18.01 -3.48
CA GLY A 154 0.45 16.71 -4.14
C GLY A 154 0.20 16.80 -5.65
N SER A 155 -0.81 17.57 -6.06
CA SER A 155 -1.11 17.83 -7.47
C SER A 155 0.01 18.60 -8.18
N HIS A 156 0.60 19.59 -7.51
CA HIS A 156 1.74 20.33 -8.04
C HIS A 156 2.97 19.42 -8.22
N THR A 157 3.31 18.62 -7.22
CA THR A 157 4.43 17.65 -7.29
C THR A 157 4.19 16.59 -8.38
N ASP A 158 2.97 16.09 -8.50
CA ASP A 158 2.60 15.13 -9.56
C ASP A 158 2.76 15.75 -10.97
N LYS A 159 2.39 17.03 -11.14
CA LYS A 159 2.63 17.77 -12.40
C LYS A 159 4.12 17.97 -12.68
N GLN A 160 4.92 18.30 -11.67
CA GLN A 160 6.38 18.40 -11.84
C GLN A 160 6.99 17.06 -12.25
N ARG A 161 6.60 15.95 -11.63
CA ARG A 161 7.04 14.60 -12.02
C ARG A 161 6.66 14.27 -13.45
N LEU A 162 5.44 14.58 -13.87
CA LEU A 162 5.00 14.40 -15.26
C LEU A 162 5.87 15.18 -16.26
N ALA A 163 6.31 16.38 -15.90
CA ALA A 163 7.21 17.18 -16.74
C ALA A 163 8.66 16.67 -16.74
N GLN A 164 9.15 16.21 -15.59
CA GLN A 164 10.54 15.77 -15.41
C GLN A 164 10.82 14.36 -15.93
N TRP A 165 9.87 13.43 -15.74
CA TRP A 165 10.06 12.01 -16.05
C TRP A 165 9.64 11.70 -17.48
N GLN A 166 10.37 12.29 -18.41
CA GLN A 166 10.18 12.16 -19.86
C GLN A 166 11.46 11.68 -20.57
N ASP A 167 12.43 11.12 -19.82
CA ASP A 167 13.72 10.70 -20.37
C ASP A 167 13.57 9.41 -21.19
N LYS A 168 13.44 9.55 -22.50
CA LYS A 168 13.30 8.44 -23.43
C LYS A 168 14.56 7.56 -23.52
N SER A 169 15.72 8.03 -23.07
CA SER A 169 16.95 7.23 -23.12
C SER A 169 16.83 5.94 -22.28
N VAL A 170 15.91 5.90 -21.31
CA VAL A 170 15.65 4.69 -20.51
C VAL A 170 15.16 3.49 -21.33
N LEU A 171 14.64 3.72 -22.55
CA LEU A 171 14.18 2.69 -23.47
C LEU A 171 15.23 2.32 -24.54
N GLU A 172 16.32 3.06 -24.68
CA GLU A 172 17.34 2.76 -25.69
C GLU A 172 17.94 1.36 -25.48
N GLY A 173 17.87 0.54 -26.53
CA GLY A 173 18.34 -0.85 -26.50
C GLY A 173 17.42 -1.83 -25.78
N ALA A 174 16.33 -1.36 -25.16
CA ALA A 174 15.30 -2.22 -24.60
C ALA A 174 14.36 -2.76 -25.69
N SER A 175 13.73 -3.90 -25.44
CA SER A 175 12.85 -4.56 -26.40
C SER A 175 11.62 -5.17 -25.73
N GLY A 176 10.70 -5.67 -26.55
CA GLY A 176 9.47 -6.32 -26.09
C GLY A 176 8.33 -5.33 -25.84
N TYR A 177 7.39 -5.78 -25.02
CA TYR A 177 6.14 -5.07 -24.74
C TYR A 177 5.92 -4.93 -23.24
N ILE A 178 5.45 -3.77 -22.82
CA ILE A 178 4.91 -3.57 -21.46
C ILE A 178 3.40 -3.76 -21.54
N TYR A 179 2.92 -4.85 -20.97
CA TYR A 179 1.50 -5.16 -20.83
C TYR A 179 0.92 -4.53 -19.57
N ALA A 180 -0.29 -4.02 -19.70
CA ALA A 180 -1.05 -3.42 -18.60
C ALA A 180 -2.56 -3.55 -18.85
N ILE A 181 -3.35 -3.22 -17.83
CA ILE A 181 -4.81 -3.14 -17.96
C ILE A 181 -5.21 -1.76 -18.50
N GLY A 182 -5.97 -1.73 -19.58
CA GLY A 182 -6.62 -0.55 -20.14
C GLY A 182 -8.11 -0.52 -19.82
N ARG A 183 -8.69 0.69 -19.92
CA ARG A 183 -10.15 0.89 -19.90
C ARG A 183 -10.70 0.70 -21.31
N GLY A 184 -11.75 -0.10 -21.44
CA GLY A 184 -12.52 -0.25 -22.67
C GLY A 184 -13.40 0.96 -22.94
N THR A 185 -13.83 1.07 -24.20
CA THR A 185 -14.71 2.15 -24.69
C THR A 185 -16.14 2.03 -24.16
N ASN A 186 -16.58 0.84 -23.76
CA ASN A 186 -17.89 0.60 -23.14
C ASN A 186 -17.77 0.58 -21.61
N SER A 187 -18.67 1.31 -20.94
CA SER A 187 -18.70 1.57 -19.50
C SER A 187 -18.52 0.32 -18.65
N GLY A 188 -17.28 0.02 -18.27
CA GLY A 188 -16.91 -1.01 -17.29
C GLY A 188 -15.93 -2.08 -17.79
N GLY A 189 -15.74 -2.25 -19.11
CA GLY A 189 -14.84 -3.27 -19.64
C GLY A 189 -13.38 -2.94 -19.32
N ARG A 190 -12.66 -3.83 -18.61
CA ARG A 190 -11.21 -3.79 -18.46
C ARG A 190 -10.62 -4.84 -19.40
N GLY A 191 -9.58 -4.48 -20.14
CA GLY A 191 -8.90 -5.42 -21.03
C GLY A 191 -7.40 -5.15 -21.09
N LEU A 192 -6.68 -5.96 -21.85
CA LEU A 192 -5.24 -5.82 -21.99
C LEU A 192 -4.90 -4.68 -22.97
N LYS A 193 -3.87 -3.90 -22.64
CA LYS A 193 -3.17 -3.01 -23.58
C LYS A 193 -1.68 -3.32 -23.49
N ARG A 194 -0.94 -3.03 -24.55
CA ARG A 194 0.51 -3.21 -24.58
C ARG A 194 1.21 -1.96 -25.10
N PHE A 195 2.32 -1.59 -24.50
CA PHE A 195 3.20 -0.53 -24.99
C PHE A 195 4.34 -1.17 -25.76
N ASP A 196 4.43 -0.89 -27.05
CA ASP A 196 5.56 -1.27 -27.88
C ASP A 196 6.77 -0.41 -27.50
N VAL A 197 7.81 -1.03 -26.94
CA VAL A 197 9.00 -0.32 -26.46
C VAL A 197 9.77 0.30 -27.62
N ALA A 198 9.83 -0.37 -28.78
CA ALA A 198 10.56 0.10 -29.95
C ALA A 198 9.81 1.24 -30.64
N ALA A 199 8.50 1.09 -30.84
CA ALA A 199 7.66 2.11 -31.47
C ALA A 199 7.21 3.22 -30.48
N GLN A 200 7.46 3.05 -29.19
CA GLN A 200 7.08 3.96 -28.09
C GLN A 200 5.59 4.35 -28.11
N ARG A 201 4.71 3.39 -28.35
CA ARG A 201 3.26 3.64 -28.47
C ARG A 201 2.44 2.55 -27.79
N TRP A 202 1.29 2.94 -27.25
CA TRP A 202 0.30 2.00 -26.75
C TRP A 202 -0.54 1.44 -27.89
N GLU A 203 -0.76 0.13 -27.83
CA GLU A 203 -1.69 -0.62 -28.65
C GLU A 203 -2.78 -1.19 -27.74
N SER A 204 -4.03 -0.86 -28.04
CA SER A 204 -5.16 -1.38 -27.28
C SER A 204 -5.53 -2.77 -27.81
N LEU A 205 -5.54 -3.76 -26.92
CA LEU A 205 -6.08 -5.10 -27.19
C LEU A 205 -7.44 -5.30 -26.48
N VAL A 206 -7.99 -4.23 -25.92
CA VAL A 206 -9.15 -4.29 -25.01
C VAL A 206 -10.40 -4.83 -25.71
N ALA A 207 -10.63 -4.43 -26.97
CA ALA A 207 -11.80 -4.87 -27.74
C ALA A 207 -11.83 -6.37 -28.02
N LYS A 208 -10.66 -7.03 -28.04
CA LYS A 208 -10.52 -8.48 -28.27
C LYS A 208 -10.31 -9.27 -26.98
N SER A 209 -10.03 -8.59 -25.87
CA SER A 209 -9.70 -9.24 -24.60
C SER A 209 -10.92 -10.00 -24.07
N PRO A 210 -10.77 -11.25 -23.62
CA PRO A 210 -11.83 -11.95 -22.91
C PRO A 210 -12.14 -11.24 -21.58
N GLU A 211 -13.22 -11.61 -20.92
CA GLU A 211 -13.44 -11.20 -19.54
C GLU A 211 -12.47 -11.98 -18.62
N PHE A 212 -11.65 -11.26 -17.85
CA PHE A 212 -10.67 -11.87 -16.96
C PHE A 212 -10.42 -11.03 -15.70
N ASN A 213 -9.77 -11.64 -14.72
CA ASN A 213 -9.38 -10.97 -13.49
C ASN A 213 -8.20 -10.00 -13.72
N PRO A 214 -8.38 -8.67 -13.59
CA PRO A 214 -7.32 -7.70 -13.86
C PRO A 214 -6.16 -7.75 -12.85
N LEU A 215 -6.31 -8.49 -11.74
CA LEU A 215 -5.29 -8.67 -10.71
C LEU A 215 -4.45 -9.94 -10.91
N SER A 216 -4.89 -10.88 -11.74
CA SER A 216 -4.26 -12.19 -11.87
C SER A 216 -4.23 -12.67 -13.31
N TRP A 217 -3.17 -12.27 -13.99
CA TRP A 217 -2.84 -12.65 -15.36
C TRP A 217 -1.33 -12.65 -15.55
N ASP A 218 -0.89 -13.31 -16.62
CA ASP A 218 0.51 -13.36 -17.02
C ASP A 218 0.65 -13.40 -18.55
N VAL A 219 1.78 -12.92 -19.05
CA VAL A 219 2.10 -12.94 -20.49
C VAL A 219 3.55 -13.36 -20.66
N VAL A 220 3.77 -14.34 -21.54
CA VAL A 220 5.10 -14.73 -22.02
C VAL A 220 5.02 -14.95 -23.53
N GLY A 221 5.83 -14.23 -24.30
CA GLY A 221 5.80 -14.33 -25.76
C GLY A 221 4.44 -13.91 -26.34
N ASP A 222 3.83 -14.81 -27.12
CA ASP A 222 2.48 -14.69 -27.65
C ASP A 222 1.42 -15.35 -26.75
N THR A 223 1.78 -15.88 -25.59
CA THR A 223 0.85 -16.61 -24.72
C THR A 223 0.38 -15.71 -23.58
N PHE A 224 -0.95 -15.59 -23.44
CA PHE A 224 -1.63 -14.90 -22.36
C PHE A 224 -2.37 -15.91 -21.48
N ALA A 225 -2.16 -15.82 -20.17
CA ALA A 225 -2.84 -16.65 -19.19
C ALA A 225 -3.60 -15.76 -18.19
N CYS A 226 -4.82 -16.14 -17.83
CA CYS A 226 -5.65 -15.39 -16.88
C CYS A 226 -6.60 -16.29 -16.08
N PHE A 227 -7.03 -15.84 -14.90
CA PHE A 227 -8.22 -16.43 -14.28
C PHE A 227 -9.49 -15.94 -14.97
N SER A 228 -10.48 -16.83 -15.08
CA SER A 228 -11.82 -16.47 -15.56
C SER A 228 -12.58 -15.64 -14.52
N GLY A 229 -13.32 -14.63 -14.98
CA GLY A 229 -14.17 -13.78 -14.14
C GLY A 229 -13.44 -12.74 -13.29
N VAL A 230 -14.20 -11.97 -12.48
CA VAL A 230 -13.71 -10.82 -11.69
C VAL A 230 -13.64 -11.15 -10.19
N SER A 231 -13.05 -12.28 -9.82
CA SER A 231 -12.86 -12.66 -8.40
C SER A 231 -11.54 -12.10 -7.84
N HIS A 232 -11.56 -11.44 -6.68
CA HIS A 232 -10.34 -10.84 -6.10
C HIS A 232 -9.38 -11.85 -5.45
N HIS A 233 -9.70 -13.14 -5.39
CA HIS A 233 -9.05 -14.10 -4.47
C HIS A 233 -8.54 -15.40 -5.12
N GLY A 234 -8.43 -15.44 -6.46
CA GLY A 234 -8.05 -16.63 -7.20
C GLY A 234 -9.13 -17.04 -8.21
N GLY A 235 -8.90 -18.14 -8.92
CA GLY A 235 -9.83 -18.67 -9.91
C GLY A 235 -9.88 -20.19 -9.85
N SER A 236 -11.02 -20.76 -10.26
CA SER A 236 -11.19 -22.20 -10.45
C SER A 236 -10.66 -22.69 -11.81
N GLU A 237 -10.31 -21.77 -12.70
CA GLU A 237 -9.82 -22.06 -14.04
C GLU A 237 -8.74 -21.05 -14.44
N ILE A 238 -7.62 -21.56 -14.96
CA ILE A 238 -6.66 -20.77 -15.71
C ILE A 238 -6.98 -20.95 -17.20
N ARG A 239 -7.26 -19.84 -17.89
CA ARG A 239 -7.52 -19.82 -19.33
C ARG A 239 -6.29 -19.29 -20.06
N ILE A 240 -5.92 -19.98 -21.12
CA ILE A 240 -4.73 -19.70 -21.93
C ILE A 240 -5.18 -19.30 -23.33
N TYR A 241 -4.63 -18.20 -23.83
CA TYR A 241 -4.96 -17.61 -25.12
C TYR A 241 -3.69 -17.25 -25.89
N ARG A 242 -3.76 -17.25 -27.22
CA ARG A 242 -2.73 -16.72 -28.10
C ARG A 242 -3.02 -15.25 -28.45
N LEU A 243 -2.04 -14.39 -28.24
CA LEU A 243 -2.04 -12.98 -28.59
C LEU A 243 -1.66 -12.78 -30.07
N PRO A 244 -2.10 -11.68 -30.70
CA PRO A 244 -2.88 -10.57 -30.13
C PRO A 244 -4.40 -10.78 -30.15
N ASP A 245 -4.89 -11.83 -30.81
CA ASP A 245 -6.32 -12.01 -31.09
C ASP A 245 -7.11 -12.76 -30.01
N PHE A 246 -6.41 -13.22 -28.96
CA PHE A 246 -6.96 -14.02 -27.87
C PHE A 246 -7.62 -15.31 -28.37
N GLU A 247 -6.96 -16.01 -29.29
CA GLU A 247 -7.42 -17.34 -29.71
C GLU A 247 -7.30 -18.32 -28.53
N PRO A 248 -8.38 -19.00 -28.11
CA PRO A 248 -8.32 -19.91 -26.97
C PRO A 248 -7.42 -21.11 -27.27
N VAL A 249 -6.48 -21.39 -26.37
CA VAL A 249 -5.53 -22.50 -26.47
C VAL A 249 -5.92 -23.64 -25.52
N ARG A 250 -6.14 -23.32 -24.24
CA ARG A 250 -6.36 -24.31 -23.18
C ARG A 250 -7.13 -23.71 -22.00
N VAL A 251 -7.82 -24.59 -21.27
CA VAL A 251 -8.34 -24.31 -19.92
C VAL A 251 -7.80 -25.36 -18.97
N ILE A 252 -7.21 -24.92 -17.86
CA ILE A 252 -6.77 -25.79 -16.76
C ILE A 252 -7.73 -25.56 -15.59
N SER A 253 -8.57 -26.53 -15.29
CA SER A 253 -9.59 -26.45 -14.23
C SER A 253 -9.01 -26.94 -12.90
N PHE A 254 -8.64 -26.00 -12.03
CA PHE A 254 -8.29 -26.26 -10.63
C PHE A 254 -8.38 -24.96 -9.82
N ASN A 255 -8.65 -25.09 -8.53
CA ASN A 255 -8.70 -23.96 -7.61
C ASN A 255 -7.29 -23.45 -7.32
N SER A 256 -6.98 -22.24 -7.79
CA SER A 256 -5.67 -21.60 -7.63
C SER A 256 -5.80 -20.19 -7.09
N SER A 257 -4.86 -19.80 -6.23
CA SER A 257 -4.75 -18.42 -5.73
C SER A 257 -3.78 -17.55 -6.53
N GLU A 258 -2.86 -18.14 -7.29
CA GLU A 258 -1.83 -17.45 -8.06
C GLU A 258 -1.20 -18.39 -9.10
N PHE A 259 -0.76 -17.85 -10.25
CA PHE A 259 -0.03 -18.61 -11.26
C PHE A 259 0.98 -17.76 -12.05
N ARG A 260 1.92 -18.43 -12.75
CA ARG A 260 2.86 -17.85 -13.72
C ARG A 260 3.16 -18.82 -14.87
N LEU A 261 3.32 -18.28 -16.07
CA LEU A 261 3.80 -19.00 -17.24
C LEU A 261 5.32 -19.19 -17.18
N SER A 262 5.81 -20.35 -17.65
CA SER A 262 7.25 -20.58 -17.83
C SER A 262 7.82 -19.68 -18.94
N PRO A 263 9.14 -19.44 -18.97
CA PRO A 263 9.77 -18.57 -19.97
C PRO A 263 9.57 -19.02 -21.43
N ASP A 264 9.35 -20.31 -21.65
CA ASP A 264 9.05 -20.90 -22.97
C ASP A 264 7.54 -21.07 -23.24
N ALA A 265 6.69 -20.61 -22.31
CA ALA A 265 5.24 -20.73 -22.34
C ALA A 265 4.72 -22.16 -22.57
N ARG A 266 5.43 -23.18 -22.08
CA ARG A 266 5.01 -24.60 -22.13
C ARG A 266 4.47 -25.14 -20.81
N LEU A 267 4.78 -24.48 -19.70
CA LEU A 267 4.36 -24.88 -18.36
C LEU A 267 3.65 -23.73 -17.64
N VAL A 268 2.81 -24.08 -16.68
CA VAL A 268 2.20 -23.14 -15.73
C VAL A 268 2.50 -23.59 -14.32
N ALA A 269 3.11 -22.70 -13.53
CA ALA A 269 3.28 -22.88 -12.10
C ALA A 269 2.14 -22.19 -11.39
N ALA A 270 1.56 -22.84 -10.38
CA ALA A 270 0.43 -22.28 -9.66
C ALA A 270 0.32 -22.78 -8.22
N VAL A 271 -0.18 -21.91 -7.34
CA VAL A 271 -0.46 -22.25 -5.94
C VAL A 271 -1.89 -22.77 -5.84
N ALA A 272 -2.03 -24.09 -5.72
CA ALA A 272 -3.33 -24.76 -5.59
C ALA A 272 -3.97 -24.42 -4.24
N ASN A 273 -5.01 -23.60 -4.27
CA ASN A 273 -5.59 -22.97 -3.08
C ASN A 273 -6.20 -24.02 -2.15
N SER A 274 -5.77 -23.99 -0.89
CA SER A 274 -6.20 -24.89 0.19
C SER A 274 -6.79 -24.15 1.40
N GLY A 275 -6.87 -22.82 1.35
CA GLY A 275 -7.41 -21.99 2.43
C GLY A 275 -6.62 -20.71 2.69
N GLU A 276 -6.83 -20.13 3.87
CA GLU A 276 -6.14 -18.91 4.33
C GLU A 276 -4.95 -19.27 5.22
N ALA A 277 -3.87 -18.51 5.08
CA ALA A 277 -2.76 -18.50 6.02
C ALA A 277 -3.07 -17.50 7.13
N VAL A 278 -3.25 -17.99 8.35
CA VAL A 278 -3.64 -17.18 9.51
C VAL A 278 -2.81 -17.54 10.73
N ALA A 279 -2.60 -16.58 11.63
CA ALA A 279 -1.98 -16.85 12.94
C ALA A 279 -2.59 -15.99 14.04
N GLN A 280 -2.68 -16.53 15.26
CA GLN A 280 -3.21 -15.78 16.40
C GLN A 280 -2.28 -14.60 16.75
N LYS A 281 -2.86 -13.44 17.05
CA LYS A 281 -2.11 -12.25 17.48
C LYS A 281 -1.96 -12.20 19.00
N ASP A 282 -3.04 -11.90 19.71
CA ASP A 282 -3.02 -11.56 21.15
C ASP A 282 -4.41 -11.74 21.79
N GLY A 283 -5.06 -12.90 21.64
CA GLY A 283 -6.39 -13.20 22.23
C GLY A 283 -7.56 -12.31 21.76
N SER A 284 -7.29 -11.16 21.13
CA SER A 284 -8.24 -10.16 20.66
C SER A 284 -8.43 -10.20 19.13
N GLY A 285 -7.59 -10.95 18.43
CA GLY A 285 -7.60 -11.06 16.98
C GLY A 285 -6.51 -11.95 16.42
N TYR A 286 -6.42 -11.95 15.10
CA TYR A 286 -5.53 -12.81 14.33
C TYR A 286 -4.94 -12.05 13.12
N TYR A 287 -3.79 -12.50 12.65
CA TYR A 287 -3.16 -12.05 11.42
C TYR A 287 -3.65 -12.89 10.23
N GLU A 288 -4.03 -12.23 9.14
CA GLU A 288 -4.28 -12.87 7.84
C GLU A 288 -3.15 -12.56 6.86
N PHE A 289 -2.45 -13.59 6.41
CA PHE A 289 -1.27 -13.47 5.54
C PHE A 289 -1.57 -13.73 4.07
N GLY A 290 -2.80 -14.08 3.71
CA GLY A 290 -3.23 -14.38 2.35
C GLY A 290 -3.74 -15.82 2.20
N ARG A 291 -3.70 -16.35 0.98
CA ARG A 291 -4.07 -17.73 0.66
C ARG A 291 -2.84 -18.64 0.72
N LYS A 292 -3.06 -19.89 1.11
CA LYS A 292 -2.04 -20.95 1.17
C LYS A 292 -2.40 -22.12 0.26
N GLY A 293 -1.40 -22.82 -0.23
CA GLY A 293 -1.60 -23.93 -1.15
C GLY A 293 -0.34 -24.70 -1.50
N SER A 294 -0.46 -25.90 -2.04
CA SER A 294 0.67 -26.61 -2.65
C SER A 294 1.04 -25.93 -3.98
N LEU A 295 2.33 -25.68 -4.22
CA LEU A 295 2.80 -25.28 -5.55
C LEU A 295 2.73 -26.50 -6.49
N LYS A 296 2.03 -26.37 -7.61
CA LYS A 296 1.95 -27.37 -8.68
C LYS A 296 2.41 -26.77 -10.01
N VAL A 297 3.05 -27.59 -10.83
CA VAL A 297 3.49 -27.23 -12.18
C VAL A 297 2.73 -28.11 -13.18
N PHE A 298 2.06 -27.48 -14.13
CA PHE A 298 1.24 -28.13 -15.14
C PHE A 298 1.91 -28.03 -16.50
N ASN A 299 1.82 -29.10 -17.29
CA ASN A 299 2.12 -29.07 -18.72
C ASN A 299 0.94 -28.44 -19.48
N LEU A 300 1.19 -27.44 -20.33
CA LEU A 300 0.13 -26.75 -21.07
C LEU A 300 -0.49 -27.59 -22.20
N ASP A 301 0.30 -28.50 -22.77
CA ASP A 301 -0.15 -29.38 -23.85
C ASP A 301 -1.09 -30.46 -23.32
N THR A 302 -0.73 -31.11 -22.21
CA THR A 302 -1.50 -32.24 -21.65
C THR A 302 -2.44 -31.85 -20.51
N GLY A 303 -2.14 -30.78 -19.78
CA GLY A 303 -2.83 -30.40 -18.54
C GLY A 303 -2.36 -31.17 -17.30
N ASP A 304 -1.41 -32.09 -17.44
CA ASP A 304 -0.95 -32.93 -16.33
C ASP A 304 -0.02 -32.18 -15.39
N VAL A 305 -0.03 -32.58 -14.11
CA VAL A 305 0.94 -32.11 -13.11
C VAL A 305 2.28 -32.80 -13.36
N VAL A 306 3.31 -32.01 -13.67
CA VAL A 306 4.69 -32.50 -13.90
C VAL A 306 5.59 -32.34 -12.68
N ALA A 307 5.24 -31.45 -11.75
CA ALA A 307 5.94 -31.30 -10.48
C ALA A 307 5.00 -30.74 -9.40
N GLU A 308 5.26 -31.09 -8.14
CA GLU A 308 4.52 -30.60 -6.97
C GLU A 308 5.47 -30.39 -5.79
N SER A 309 5.34 -29.25 -5.11
CA SER A 309 6.07 -28.95 -3.89
C SER A 309 5.46 -29.68 -2.70
N LYS A 310 6.32 -30.32 -1.90
CA LYS A 310 5.93 -30.86 -0.59
C LYS A 310 5.68 -29.78 0.47
N ARG A 311 6.25 -28.58 0.28
CA ARG A 311 6.01 -27.42 1.15
C ARG A 311 4.79 -26.64 0.69
N MET A 312 4.06 -26.07 1.64
CA MET A 312 2.98 -25.13 1.33
C MET A 312 3.57 -23.77 0.93
N GLY A 313 3.00 -23.17 -0.11
CA GLY A 313 3.29 -21.81 -0.57
C GLY A 313 2.19 -20.82 -0.21
N LEU A 314 2.54 -19.53 -0.24
CA LEU A 314 1.66 -18.38 -0.11
C LEU A 314 1.40 -17.74 -1.47
N ASN A 315 0.26 -17.07 -1.64
CA ASN A 315 -0.05 -16.25 -2.82
C ASN A 315 0.68 -14.88 -2.80
N ARG A 316 2.01 -14.93 -2.66
CA ARG A 316 2.88 -13.76 -2.52
C ARG A 316 3.98 -13.74 -3.58
N GLY A 317 3.62 -14.06 -4.81
CA GLY A 317 4.53 -14.06 -5.94
C GLY A 317 5.03 -15.45 -6.29
N LEU A 318 5.09 -15.68 -7.60
CA LEU A 318 5.81 -16.77 -8.23
C LEU A 318 6.77 -16.18 -9.25
N ALA A 319 7.92 -16.82 -9.44
CA ALA A 319 8.82 -16.53 -10.54
C ALA A 319 9.44 -17.81 -11.08
N TRP A 320 9.85 -17.78 -12.34
CA TRP A 320 10.54 -18.88 -12.98
C TRP A 320 12.03 -18.56 -13.09
N SER A 321 12.89 -19.57 -12.95
CA SER A 321 14.27 -19.45 -13.42
C SER A 321 14.28 -19.20 -14.92
N SER A 322 15.32 -18.52 -15.41
CA SER A 322 15.46 -18.14 -16.82
C SER A 322 15.47 -19.34 -17.77
N ASP A 323 15.98 -20.48 -17.30
CA ASP A 323 16.04 -21.75 -18.02
C ASP A 323 14.79 -22.64 -17.84
N GLY A 324 13.79 -22.17 -17.09
CA GLY A 324 12.54 -22.88 -16.83
C GLY A 324 12.66 -24.13 -15.95
N ARG A 325 13.81 -24.36 -15.30
CA ARG A 325 14.05 -25.57 -14.49
C ARG A 325 13.60 -25.45 -13.04
N GLU A 326 13.49 -24.24 -12.52
CA GLU A 326 13.10 -23.95 -11.14
C GLU A 326 11.93 -22.97 -11.08
N VAL A 327 11.08 -23.14 -10.07
CA VAL A 327 10.02 -22.20 -9.71
C VAL A 327 10.30 -21.65 -8.32
N PHE A 328 10.40 -20.32 -8.21
CA PHE A 328 10.52 -19.60 -6.95
C PHE A 328 9.14 -19.27 -6.39
N PHE A 329 8.91 -19.59 -5.13
CA PHE A 329 7.66 -19.31 -4.42
C PHE A 329 7.90 -18.92 -2.97
N VAL A 330 6.93 -18.26 -2.35
CA VAL A 330 7.03 -17.82 -0.95
C VAL A 330 6.41 -18.85 -0.02
N SER A 331 7.08 -19.14 1.10
CA SER A 331 6.56 -19.96 2.19
C SER A 331 7.03 -19.39 3.54
N PHE A 332 6.40 -19.82 4.64
CA PHE A 332 6.95 -19.52 5.96
C PHE A 332 8.25 -20.30 6.20
N LEU A 333 9.14 -19.73 7.00
CA LEU A 333 10.33 -20.45 7.48
C LEU A 333 9.89 -21.61 8.39
N ASP A 334 8.88 -21.38 9.22
CA ASP A 334 8.20 -22.40 10.04
C ASP A 334 6.83 -22.74 9.44
N GLU A 335 6.66 -23.97 8.93
CA GLU A 335 5.38 -24.43 8.36
C GLU A 335 4.31 -24.70 9.42
N ALA A 336 4.65 -24.74 10.70
CA ALA A 336 3.67 -24.85 11.78
C ALA A 336 2.69 -23.66 11.78
N VAL A 337 3.08 -22.51 11.22
CA VAL A 337 2.22 -21.34 11.00
C VAL A 337 1.03 -21.66 10.08
N PHE A 338 1.14 -22.67 9.21
CA PHE A 338 0.02 -23.12 8.39
C PHE A 338 -0.96 -24.05 9.14
N GLY A 339 -0.62 -24.54 10.33
CA GLY A 339 -1.43 -25.50 11.08
C GLY A 339 -2.84 -24.99 11.42
N PRO A 340 -2.98 -23.79 11.99
CA PRO A 340 -4.29 -23.23 12.29
C PRO A 340 -5.09 -22.92 11.02
N GLY A 341 -6.36 -23.31 10.99
CA GLY A 341 -7.31 -22.87 9.97
C GLY A 341 -8.04 -21.58 10.38
N ARG A 342 -8.67 -20.92 9.39
CA ARG A 342 -9.37 -19.64 9.60
C ARG A 342 -10.53 -19.79 10.59
N GLU A 343 -11.19 -20.93 10.58
CA GLU A 343 -12.29 -21.31 11.45
C GLU A 343 -11.90 -21.44 12.93
N GLN A 344 -10.61 -21.64 13.22
CA GLN A 344 -10.08 -21.70 14.59
C GLN A 344 -9.76 -20.31 15.14
N MET A 345 -9.76 -19.27 14.30
CA MET A 345 -9.40 -17.90 14.69
C MET A 345 -10.61 -17.13 15.21
N ARG A 346 -10.43 -16.46 16.35
CA ARG A 346 -11.42 -15.56 16.96
C ARG A 346 -10.88 -14.13 17.07
N GLY A 347 -11.81 -13.18 17.09
CA GLY A 347 -11.51 -11.76 17.24
C GLY A 347 -11.30 -11.02 15.92
N SER A 348 -10.72 -9.83 16.02
CA SER A 348 -10.53 -8.92 14.88
C SER A 348 -9.45 -9.39 13.91
N THR A 349 -9.65 -9.10 12.62
CA THR A 349 -8.66 -9.37 11.58
C THR A 349 -7.66 -8.22 11.51
N SER A 350 -6.38 -8.55 11.59
CA SER A 350 -5.30 -7.68 11.17
C SER A 350 -4.69 -8.26 9.89
N TYR A 351 -4.57 -7.47 8.84
CA TYR A 351 -3.82 -7.93 7.67
C TYR A 351 -2.34 -8.01 8.05
N GLY A 352 -1.81 -9.23 8.05
CA GLY A 352 -0.43 -9.51 8.43
C GLY A 352 0.50 -8.75 7.50
N HIS A 353 1.22 -7.78 8.05
CA HIS A 353 2.34 -7.17 7.34
C HIS A 353 3.42 -8.23 7.11
N VAL A 354 4.19 -8.04 6.05
CA VAL A 354 5.32 -8.91 5.72
C VAL A 354 6.30 -8.89 6.90
N SER A 355 6.42 -10.03 7.57
CA SER A 355 7.37 -10.24 8.66
C SER A 355 8.56 -11.01 8.06
N PHE A 356 9.73 -10.39 8.12
CA PHE A 356 10.99 -10.99 7.67
C PHE A 356 11.78 -11.61 8.82
N ASP A 357 11.39 -11.27 10.06
CA ASP A 357 11.94 -11.74 11.31
C ASP A 357 10.82 -12.06 12.30
N GLY A 358 11.09 -12.96 13.24
CA GLY A 358 10.12 -13.42 14.24
C GLY A 358 9.36 -14.68 13.82
N PRO A 359 8.30 -15.05 14.56
CA PRO A 359 7.64 -16.35 14.41
C PRO A 359 6.87 -16.54 13.10
N HIS A 360 6.66 -15.46 12.32
CA HIS A 360 5.93 -15.47 11.05
C HIS A 360 6.85 -15.14 9.87
N ALA A 361 8.16 -15.33 10.04
CA ALA A 361 9.15 -15.01 9.03
C ALA A 361 8.92 -15.79 7.73
N GLN A 362 9.01 -15.11 6.60
CA GLN A 362 8.80 -15.65 5.27
C GLN A 362 10.11 -15.77 4.48
N GLY A 363 10.17 -16.77 3.60
CA GLY A 363 11.29 -17.02 2.71
C GLY A 363 10.86 -17.39 1.30
N ILE A 364 11.76 -17.16 0.35
CA ILE A 364 11.64 -17.60 -1.03
C ILE A 364 12.32 -18.96 -1.15
N TYR A 365 11.57 -19.93 -1.64
CA TYR A 365 12.02 -21.29 -1.89
C TYR A 365 12.05 -21.55 -3.40
N ALA A 366 12.96 -22.40 -3.85
CA ALA A 366 13.01 -22.90 -5.21
C ALA A 366 12.54 -24.36 -5.23
N LEU A 367 11.57 -24.66 -6.10
CA LEU A 367 11.20 -26.03 -6.50
C LEU A 367 11.97 -26.37 -7.78
N THR A 368 12.84 -27.37 -7.74
CA THR A 368 13.49 -27.92 -8.92
C THR A 368 12.56 -28.94 -9.58
N ILE A 369 12.15 -28.69 -10.82
CA ILE A 369 11.07 -29.45 -11.47
C ILE A 369 11.46 -30.91 -11.70
N ALA A 370 12.69 -31.16 -12.12
CA ALA A 370 13.15 -32.51 -12.46
C ALA A 370 13.26 -33.44 -11.25
N SER A 371 13.63 -32.91 -10.07
CA SER A 371 13.84 -33.71 -8.85
C SER A 371 12.69 -33.62 -7.85
N GLY A 372 11.84 -32.58 -7.95
CA GLY A 372 10.86 -32.23 -6.92
C GLY A 372 11.49 -31.71 -5.62
N GLU A 373 12.80 -31.42 -5.62
CA GLU A 373 13.49 -30.88 -4.45
C GLU A 373 13.07 -29.44 -4.19
N VAL A 374 12.89 -29.10 -2.91
CA VAL A 374 12.56 -27.75 -2.46
C VAL A 374 13.65 -27.24 -1.52
N ARG A 375 14.25 -26.11 -1.85
CA ARG A 375 15.32 -25.49 -1.06
C ARG A 375 15.04 -24.03 -0.75
N LEU A 376 15.43 -23.58 0.44
CA LEU A 376 15.40 -22.16 0.79
C LEU A 376 16.46 -21.40 -0.04
N VAL A 377 16.05 -20.32 -0.68
CA VAL A 377 16.95 -19.45 -1.45
C VAL A 377 17.37 -18.26 -0.61
N THR A 378 16.39 -17.51 -0.09
CA THR A 378 16.63 -16.31 0.72
C THR A 378 15.40 -15.93 1.55
N LYS A 379 15.55 -15.02 2.49
CA LYS A 379 14.41 -14.40 3.21
C LYS A 379 13.85 -13.26 2.38
N GLY A 380 12.54 -13.29 2.13
CA GLY A 380 11.90 -12.30 1.26
C GLY A 380 10.55 -12.75 0.75
N ILE A 381 9.92 -11.90 -0.06
CA ILE A 381 8.66 -12.19 -0.75
C ILE A 381 8.65 -11.59 -2.16
N TYR A 382 7.63 -11.95 -2.94
CA TYR A 382 7.46 -11.52 -4.32
C TYR A 382 8.74 -11.80 -5.12
N PRO A 383 9.10 -13.04 -5.45
CA PRO A 383 10.23 -13.25 -6.34
C PRO A 383 9.90 -12.73 -7.76
N GLU A 384 10.91 -12.20 -8.46
CA GLU A 384 10.90 -11.87 -9.89
C GLU A 384 12.31 -12.17 -10.44
N VAL A 385 12.43 -12.82 -11.61
CA VAL A 385 13.73 -13.21 -12.17
C VAL A 385 14.04 -12.42 -13.42
N VAL A 386 15.30 -11.97 -13.54
CA VAL A 386 15.84 -11.31 -14.72
C VAL A 386 16.41 -12.33 -15.69
N ASN A 387 15.95 -12.26 -16.93
CA ASN A 387 16.58 -12.94 -18.05
C ASN A 387 17.67 -12.04 -18.70
N PRO A 388 18.74 -12.61 -19.25
CA PRO A 388 19.26 -13.97 -19.07
C PRO A 388 20.15 -14.13 -17.82
N GLY A 389 20.41 -13.04 -17.07
CA GLY A 389 21.42 -13.02 -16.00
C GLY A 389 21.11 -13.85 -14.75
N GLY A 390 19.90 -14.41 -14.63
CA GLY A 390 19.50 -15.26 -13.50
C GLY A 390 19.44 -14.50 -12.17
N GLN A 391 19.38 -13.16 -12.20
CA GLN A 391 19.26 -12.35 -11.00
C GLN A 391 17.86 -12.49 -10.43
N LEU A 392 17.77 -12.78 -9.13
CA LEU A 392 16.51 -12.85 -8.40
C LEU A 392 16.26 -11.53 -7.68
N TRP A 393 15.20 -10.85 -8.09
CA TRP A 393 14.70 -9.63 -7.47
C TRP A 393 13.58 -9.98 -6.51
N PHE A 394 13.58 -9.37 -5.33
CA PHE A 394 12.60 -9.68 -4.30
C PHE A 394 12.47 -8.56 -3.27
N GLN A 395 11.33 -8.53 -2.59
CA GLN A 395 11.12 -7.61 -1.48
C GLN A 395 11.67 -8.21 -0.18
N ALA A 396 12.46 -7.44 0.55
CA ALA A 396 12.93 -7.78 1.89
C ALA A 396 13.00 -6.52 2.78
N GLY A 397 12.38 -6.60 3.96
CA GLY A 397 12.18 -5.44 4.82
C GLY A 397 11.29 -4.37 4.15
N LYS A 398 11.74 -3.12 4.21
CA LYS A 398 11.09 -1.98 3.55
C LYS A 398 11.59 -1.74 2.12
N GLY A 399 12.48 -2.58 1.60
CA GLY A 399 13.19 -2.31 0.36
C GLY A 399 13.18 -3.47 -0.65
N LEU A 400 13.73 -3.17 -1.81
CA LEU A 400 13.98 -4.12 -2.89
C LEU A 400 15.40 -4.69 -2.74
N ARG A 401 15.56 -5.98 -2.96
CA ARG A 401 16.87 -6.64 -2.98
C ARG A 401 17.05 -7.40 -4.27
N VAL A 402 18.31 -7.47 -4.70
CA VAL A 402 18.74 -8.24 -5.86
C VAL A 402 19.75 -9.25 -5.37
N ARG A 403 19.50 -10.51 -5.69
CA ARG A 403 20.43 -11.62 -5.52
C ARG A 403 21.01 -11.97 -6.88
N GLU A 404 22.32 -11.82 -6.99
CA GLU A 404 23.10 -12.20 -8.17
C GLU A 404 23.22 -13.73 -8.26
N ALA A 405 23.54 -14.25 -9.45
CA ALA A 405 23.64 -15.69 -9.68
C ALA A 405 24.71 -16.38 -8.78
N ASN A 406 25.74 -15.63 -8.38
CA ASN A 406 26.78 -16.07 -7.45
C ASN A 406 26.31 -16.11 -5.97
N GLY A 407 25.06 -15.74 -5.69
CA GLY A 407 24.46 -15.71 -4.36
C GLY A 407 24.67 -14.39 -3.58
N GLN A 408 25.42 -13.43 -4.12
CA GLN A 408 25.58 -12.12 -3.47
C GLN A 408 24.28 -11.33 -3.52
N GLU A 409 23.96 -10.66 -2.42
CA GLU A 409 22.75 -9.84 -2.30
C GLU A 409 23.10 -8.37 -2.09
N ARG A 410 22.42 -7.49 -2.83
CA ARG A 410 22.51 -6.04 -2.66
C ARG A 410 21.13 -5.43 -2.48
N GLY A 411 21.05 -4.39 -1.66
CA GLY A 411 19.85 -3.57 -1.52
C GLY A 411 19.77 -2.54 -2.64
N MET A 412 18.56 -2.26 -3.11
CA MET A 412 18.27 -1.11 -3.97
C MET A 412 17.40 -0.12 -3.19
N ASP A 413 17.89 1.10 -3.06
CA ASP A 413 17.08 2.17 -2.50
C ASP A 413 16.11 2.67 -3.55
N LEU A 414 14.84 2.36 -3.34
CA LEU A 414 13.75 2.85 -4.13
C LEU A 414 12.64 3.34 -3.17
N SER A 415 12.99 4.29 -2.30
CA SER A 415 12.07 4.85 -1.29
C SER A 415 10.74 5.41 -1.84
N ASP A 416 10.65 5.68 -3.14
CA ASP A 416 9.46 6.18 -3.84
C ASP A 416 8.53 5.06 -4.41
N LEU A 417 8.86 3.77 -4.23
CA LEU A 417 8.09 2.68 -4.84
C LEU A 417 6.69 2.51 -4.26
N SER A 418 5.78 2.04 -5.12
CA SER A 418 4.59 1.35 -4.65
C SER A 418 4.94 0.03 -3.95
N HIS A 419 3.98 -0.55 -3.23
CA HIS A 419 4.10 -1.86 -2.59
C HIS A 419 4.25 -3.04 -3.56
N ARG A 420 4.23 -2.82 -4.88
CA ARG A 420 4.37 -3.89 -5.88
C ARG A 420 5.76 -3.89 -6.48
N LEU A 421 6.28 -5.07 -6.76
CA LEU A 421 7.57 -5.21 -7.41
C LEU A 421 7.58 -4.67 -8.84
N PRO A 422 8.73 -4.15 -9.29
CA PRO A 422 8.93 -3.86 -10.70
C PRO A 422 8.83 -5.14 -11.53
N SER A 423 8.36 -4.99 -12.76
CA SER A 423 8.56 -5.99 -13.81
C SER A 423 9.76 -5.57 -14.65
N LEU A 424 10.68 -6.50 -14.87
CA LEU A 424 11.97 -6.22 -15.48
C LEU A 424 11.90 -6.38 -17.00
N SER A 425 12.66 -5.57 -17.73
CA SER A 425 12.82 -5.76 -19.17
C SER A 425 13.42 -7.14 -19.46
N PRO A 426 13.19 -7.72 -20.65
CA PRO A 426 13.73 -9.04 -21.00
C PRO A 426 15.25 -9.19 -20.90
N ASP A 427 16.00 -8.09 -20.92
CA ASP A 427 17.45 -8.04 -20.75
C ASP A 427 17.90 -7.59 -19.35
N GLY A 428 16.95 -7.27 -18.46
CA GLY A 428 17.19 -6.86 -17.08
C GLY A 428 17.75 -5.45 -16.87
N LYS A 429 17.99 -4.69 -17.94
CA LYS A 429 18.66 -3.38 -17.83
C LYS A 429 17.71 -2.27 -17.40
N SER A 430 16.43 -2.45 -17.68
CA SER A 430 15.36 -1.53 -17.34
C SER A 430 14.29 -2.24 -16.54
N ALA A 431 13.49 -1.48 -15.81
CA ALA A 431 12.31 -2.02 -15.15
C ALA A 431 11.15 -1.05 -15.31
N VAL A 432 9.94 -1.60 -15.32
CA VAL A 432 8.70 -0.86 -15.25
C VAL A 432 8.07 -1.07 -13.88
N MET A 433 7.54 0.00 -13.32
CA MET A 433 6.89 -0.03 -12.02
C MET A 433 5.80 1.02 -11.91
N GLN A 434 4.91 0.79 -10.96
CA GLN A 434 3.95 1.80 -10.55
C GLN A 434 4.54 2.67 -9.45
N VAL A 435 4.57 3.98 -9.67
CA VAL A 435 4.97 4.99 -8.68
C VAL A 435 3.72 5.72 -8.20
N GLN A 436 3.48 5.74 -6.89
CA GLN A 436 2.30 6.40 -6.34
C GLN A 436 2.37 7.93 -6.53
N GLY A 437 1.24 8.50 -6.94
CA GLY A 437 1.04 9.94 -6.93
C GLY A 437 1.06 10.48 -5.50
N ARG A 438 1.48 11.74 -5.35
CA ARG A 438 1.52 12.42 -4.06
C ARG A 438 0.17 13.04 -3.70
N THR A 439 -0.77 13.13 -4.65
CA THR A 439 -2.11 13.66 -4.38
C THR A 439 -2.92 12.71 -3.48
N PRO A 440 -3.29 13.12 -2.25
CA PRO A 440 -4.08 12.29 -1.34
C PRO A 440 -5.43 11.91 -1.93
N PHE A 441 -5.97 10.76 -1.51
CA PHE A 441 -7.33 10.26 -1.81
C PHE A 441 -7.66 9.96 -3.29
N GLN A 442 -6.81 10.34 -4.24
CA GLN A 442 -7.10 10.12 -5.67
C GLN A 442 -6.68 8.73 -6.18
N GLY A 443 -5.85 7.98 -5.43
CA GLY A 443 -5.36 6.67 -5.86
C GLY A 443 -4.60 6.70 -7.19
N LYS A 444 -4.08 7.88 -7.57
CA LYS A 444 -3.35 8.08 -8.82
C LYS A 444 -1.96 7.45 -8.70
N ALA A 445 -1.51 6.87 -9.79
CA ALA A 445 -0.15 6.36 -9.89
C ALA A 445 0.32 6.45 -11.34
N PHE A 446 1.64 6.38 -11.52
CA PHE A 446 2.30 6.49 -12.81
C PHE A 446 3.00 5.18 -13.13
N LEU A 447 2.71 4.59 -14.28
CA LEU A 447 3.54 3.51 -14.80
C LEU A 447 4.82 4.13 -15.37
N THR A 448 5.92 3.84 -14.70
CA THR A 448 7.20 4.51 -14.91
C THR A 448 8.26 3.47 -15.25
N VAL A 449 8.99 3.73 -16.32
CA VAL A 449 10.17 2.97 -16.72
C VAL A 449 11.43 3.70 -16.26
N PHE A 450 12.43 2.96 -15.80
CA PHE A 450 13.74 3.47 -15.41
C PHE A 450 14.82 2.44 -15.73
N ARG A 451 16.07 2.91 -15.83
CA ARG A 451 17.22 2.01 -15.93
C ARG A 451 17.64 1.56 -14.54
N VAL A 452 17.91 0.27 -14.40
CA VAL A 452 18.38 -0.32 -13.13
C VAL A 452 19.69 0.33 -12.66
N SER A 453 20.58 0.65 -13.60
CA SER A 453 21.87 1.29 -13.31
C SER A 453 21.78 2.81 -13.07
N ALA A 454 20.65 3.44 -13.38
CA ALA A 454 20.43 4.88 -13.31
C ALA A 454 18.95 5.17 -12.96
N PRO A 455 18.51 4.81 -11.74
CA PRO A 455 17.10 4.85 -11.33
C PRO A 455 16.50 6.27 -11.22
N GLU A 456 17.35 7.29 -11.25
CA GLU A 456 16.97 8.70 -11.35
C GLU A 456 16.45 9.08 -12.74
N LYS A 457 16.89 8.38 -13.79
CA LYS A 457 16.37 8.57 -15.15
C LYS A 457 15.07 7.80 -15.30
N ARG A 458 13.99 8.53 -15.63
CA ARG A 458 12.63 7.99 -15.60
C ARG A 458 11.82 8.46 -16.80
N LEU A 459 10.95 7.57 -17.26
CA LEU A 459 9.95 7.83 -18.28
C LEU A 459 8.59 7.35 -17.79
N ILE A 460 7.63 8.25 -17.70
CA ILE A 460 6.23 7.86 -17.48
C ILE A 460 5.66 7.38 -18.81
N VAL A 461 5.34 6.09 -18.89
CA VAL A 461 4.69 5.50 -20.06
C VAL A 461 3.16 5.52 -19.93
N ASP A 462 2.63 5.59 -18.72
CA ASP A 462 1.19 5.73 -18.47
C ASP A 462 0.91 6.53 -17.18
N ALA A 463 -0.07 7.42 -17.23
CA ALA A 463 -0.46 8.27 -16.09
C ALA A 463 -1.75 7.79 -15.38
N GLU A 464 -2.27 6.63 -15.76
CA GLU A 464 -3.44 6.00 -15.15
C GLU A 464 -3.06 5.02 -14.02
N SER A 465 -4.00 4.80 -13.09
CA SER A 465 -3.85 3.79 -12.06
C SER A 465 -4.01 2.39 -12.66
N ILE A 466 -2.91 1.64 -12.70
CA ILE A 466 -2.82 0.29 -13.27
C ILE A 466 -2.63 -0.70 -12.14
N TYR A 467 -3.46 -1.74 -12.08
CA TYR A 467 -3.42 -2.69 -10.97
C TYR A 467 -2.33 -3.75 -11.15
N HIS A 468 -2.08 -4.21 -12.37
CA HIS A 468 -1.07 -5.24 -12.67
C HIS A 468 -0.44 -4.92 -14.03
N TYR A 469 0.85 -5.21 -14.17
CA TYR A 469 1.65 -4.94 -15.37
C TYR A 469 2.76 -5.97 -15.50
N ARG A 470 3.20 -6.22 -16.74
CA ARG A 470 4.26 -7.18 -17.07
C ARG A 470 5.07 -6.69 -18.26
N TRP A 471 6.39 -6.81 -18.21
CA TRP A 471 7.26 -6.56 -19.35
C TRP A 471 7.71 -7.92 -19.92
N ALA A 472 7.31 -8.22 -21.15
CA ALA A 472 7.55 -9.50 -21.78
C ALA A 472 8.15 -9.34 -23.19
N VAL A 473 8.85 -10.40 -23.64
CA VAL A 473 9.37 -10.49 -25.01
C VAL A 473 8.20 -10.61 -25.98
N GLY A 474 8.21 -9.83 -27.06
CA GLY A 474 7.25 -9.98 -28.16
C GLY A 474 7.64 -11.12 -29.12
N SER A 475 6.66 -11.73 -29.78
CA SER A 475 6.85 -12.84 -30.74
C SER A 475 7.89 -12.54 -31.84
N ALA A 476 8.07 -11.29 -32.25
CA ALA A 476 9.05 -10.90 -33.27
C ALA A 476 10.53 -11.07 -32.84
N ALA A 477 10.81 -11.21 -31.55
CA ALA A 477 12.18 -11.35 -31.03
C ALA A 477 12.60 -12.81 -30.77
N VAL A 478 11.66 -13.76 -30.71
CA VAL A 478 11.94 -15.17 -30.42
C VAL A 478 12.61 -15.87 -31.62
N THR A 479 12.37 -15.39 -32.84
CA THR A 479 12.97 -15.91 -34.08
C THR A 479 14.41 -15.47 -34.32
N ALA A 480 14.95 -14.52 -33.56
CA ALA A 480 16.27 -13.94 -33.82
C ALA A 480 17.43 -14.59 -33.04
N LYS A 481 17.17 -15.57 -32.18
CA LYS A 481 18.22 -16.28 -31.43
C LYS A 481 17.92 -17.77 -31.26
N GLN A 482 18.12 -18.53 -32.33
CA GLN A 482 18.64 -19.89 -32.23
C GLN A 482 19.84 -19.98 -33.17
N PRO A 483 21.08 -20.13 -32.67
CA PRO A 483 22.20 -20.55 -33.51
C PRO A 483 22.03 -21.99 -33.98
#